data_AF-A0A6I5NR72-F1
#
_entry.id   AF-A0A6I5NR72-F1
#
_cell.length_a   1.000
_cell.length_b   1.000
_cell.length_c   1.000
_cell.angle_alpha   90.00
_cell.angle_beta   90.00
_cell.angle_gamma   90.00
#
_symmetry.space_group_name_H-M   'P 1'
#
loop_
_entity.id
_entity.type
_entity.pdbx_description
1 polymer ?
#
loop_
_entity_poly.entity_id
_entity_poly.type
_entity_poly.pdbx_seq_one_letter_code
_entity_poly.pdbx_strand_id
1 'polypeptide(L)'
;MERVNQQQWHTLDVSQTLTLLATNSKGLSSEQAQQRQAEYGPNELDKTGGRSRWRILIDQFTNIMLLMLIGVAIVSAVLDFRAGADRKV
;
A
#
# COMPACT_ATOMS: atom_id res chain seq x y z
N MET A 1 3.88 -19.76 1.59
CA MET A 1 3.12 -19.17 2.71
C MET A 1 1.90 -20.03 2.92
N GLU A 2 1.99 -20.97 3.86
CA GLU A 2 0.91 -21.88 4.21
C GLU A 2 -0.26 -21.06 4.77
N ARG A 3 -1.40 -21.07 4.08
CA ARG A 3 -2.60 -20.40 4.60
C ARG A 3 -3.05 -21.21 5.81
N VAL A 4 -2.75 -20.71 7.00
CA VAL A 4 -3.26 -21.24 8.27
C VAL A 4 -4.74 -21.55 8.08
N ASN A 5 -5.08 -22.82 8.32
CA ASN A 5 -6.39 -23.46 8.17
C ASN A 5 -7.55 -22.46 8.37
N GLN A 6 -8.10 -21.94 7.26
CA GLN A 6 -9.31 -21.14 7.29
C GLN A 6 -10.47 -22.09 7.54
N GLN A 7 -10.76 -22.35 8.82
CA GLN A 7 -12.09 -22.75 9.22
C GLN A 7 -13.05 -21.77 8.51
N GLN A 8 -13.94 -22.29 7.66
CA GLN A 8 -14.83 -21.48 6.82
C GLN A 8 -15.82 -20.74 7.73
N TRP A 9 -15.36 -19.65 8.35
CA TRP A 9 -16.10 -18.91 9.38
C TRP A 9 -17.46 -18.44 8.87
N HIS A 10 -17.57 -18.23 7.55
CA HIS A 10 -18.78 -17.80 6.88
C HIS A 10 -19.83 -18.92 6.73
N THR A 11 -19.48 -20.18 6.96
CA THR A 11 -20.42 -21.33 6.90
C THR A 11 -20.87 -21.80 8.29
N LEU A 12 -20.41 -21.17 9.36
CA LEU A 12 -20.76 -21.56 10.72
C LEU A 12 -22.16 -21.07 11.09
N ASP A 13 -22.92 -21.94 11.74
CA ASP A 13 -24.20 -21.55 12.33
C ASP A 13 -23.98 -20.57 13.50
N VAL A 14 -25.03 -19.82 13.84
CA VAL A 14 -24.98 -18.82 14.92
C VAL A 14 -24.56 -19.46 16.25
N SER A 15 -25.11 -20.64 16.60
CA SER A 15 -24.77 -21.34 17.84
C SER A 15 -23.31 -21.75 17.88
N GLN A 16 -22.78 -22.28 16.78
CA GLN A 16 -21.38 -22.67 16.63
C GLN A 16 -20.46 -21.45 16.75
N THR A 17 -20.85 -20.33 16.14
CA THR A 17 -20.11 -19.08 16.18
C THR A 17 -20.03 -18.52 17.60
N LEU A 18 -21.15 -18.54 18.35
CA LEU A 18 -21.20 -18.09 19.75
C LEU A 18 -20.31 -18.95 20.64
N THR A 19 -20.32 -20.27 20.46
CA THR A 19 -19.44 -21.19 21.19
C THR A 19 -17.97 -20.97 20.83
N LEU A 20 -17.64 -20.84 19.54
CA LEU A 20 -16.27 -20.64 19.06
C LEU A 20 -15.68 -19.32 19.57
N LEU A 21 -16.47 -18.24 19.56
CA LEU A 21 -16.06 -16.93 20.05
C LEU A 21 -16.23 -16.77 21.57
N ALA A 22 -16.59 -17.84 22.28
CA ALA A 22 -16.86 -17.85 23.73
C ALA A 22 -17.69 -16.64 24.18
N THR A 23 -18.78 -16.38 23.46
CA THR A 23 -19.68 -15.24 23.70
C THR A 23 -21.13 -15.70 23.64
N ASN A 24 -22.05 -14.80 23.96
CA ASN A 24 -23.48 -15.07 23.97
C ASN A 24 -24.23 -14.03 23.11
N SER A 25 -25.54 -14.21 22.96
CA SER A 25 -26.38 -13.33 22.15
C SER A 25 -26.47 -11.88 22.67
N LYS A 26 -26.08 -11.62 23.92
CA LYS A 26 -25.99 -10.28 24.51
C LYS A 26 -24.60 -9.65 24.31
N GLY A 27 -23.64 -10.37 23.72
CA GLY A 27 -22.29 -9.88 23.44
C GLY A 27 -21.30 -10.11 24.59
N LEU A 28 -20.22 -9.32 24.58
CA LEU A 28 -19.11 -9.39 25.54
C LEU A 28 -19.30 -8.43 26.71
N SER A 29 -18.79 -8.79 27.89
CA SER A 29 -18.65 -7.83 28.99
C SER A 29 -17.54 -6.81 28.69
N SER A 30 -17.54 -5.69 29.42
CA SER A 30 -16.49 -4.69 29.29
C SER A 30 -15.11 -5.26 29.64
N GLU A 31 -15.00 -6.13 30.65
CA GLU A 31 -13.71 -6.75 30.97
C GLU A 31 -13.24 -7.70 29.86
N GLN A 32 -14.15 -8.51 29.29
CA GLN A 32 -13.82 -9.41 28.19
C GLN A 32 -13.39 -8.64 26.93
N ALA A 33 -14.06 -7.53 26.62
CA ALA A 33 -13.68 -6.67 25.51
C ALA A 33 -12.29 -6.08 25.72
N GLN A 34 -11.97 -5.60 26.93
CA GLN A 34 -10.67 -5.04 27.25
C GLN A 34 -9.55 -6.09 27.22
N GLN A 35 -9.82 -7.29 27.75
CA GLN A 35 -8.88 -8.41 27.70
C GLN A 35 -8.58 -8.81 26.26
N ARG A 36 -9.60 -8.92 25.40
CA ARG A 36 -9.41 -9.22 23.98
C ARG A 36 -8.69 -8.10 23.25
N GLN A 37 -8.97 -6.83 23.56
CA GLN A 37 -8.24 -5.72 22.96
C GLN A 37 -6.74 -5.73 23.33
N ALA A 38 -6.40 -6.19 24.53
CA ALA A 38 -4.99 -6.38 24.94
C ALA A 38 -4.31 -7.56 24.22
N GLU A 39 -5.06 -8.61 23.88
CA GLU A 39 -4.55 -9.81 23.20
C GLU A 39 -4.41 -9.61 21.68
N TYR A 40 -5.46 -9.11 21.02
CA TYR A 40 -5.53 -8.97 19.56
C TYR A 40 -5.07 -7.59 19.06
N GLY A 41 -4.94 -6.62 19.97
CA GLY A 41 -4.66 -5.23 19.63
C GLY A 41 -5.90 -4.47 19.15
N PRO A 42 -5.71 -3.19 18.79
CA PRO A 42 -6.77 -2.39 18.19
C PRO A 42 -7.16 -2.94 16.81
N ASN A 43 -8.46 -2.95 16.50
CA ASN A 43 -8.96 -3.29 15.16
C ASN A 43 -8.76 -2.10 14.21
N GLU A 44 -7.50 -1.72 13.99
CA GLU A 44 -7.11 -0.68 13.07
C GLU A 44 -6.05 -1.19 12.11
N LEU A 45 -6.14 -0.74 10.86
CA LEU A 45 -5.12 -1.04 9.88
C LEU A 45 -3.92 -0.15 10.16
N ASP A 46 -2.73 -0.76 10.19
CA ASP A 46 -1.49 -0.02 10.23
C ASP A 46 -1.44 0.97 9.08
N LYS A 47 -1.46 2.26 9.42
CA LYS A 47 -1.25 3.31 8.45
C LYS A 47 0.23 3.32 8.13
N THR A 48 0.66 2.50 7.17
CA THR A 48 1.97 2.67 6.53
C THR A 48 2.01 4.11 6.03
N GLY A 49 2.85 4.93 6.69
CA GLY A 49 2.96 6.35 6.40
C GLY A 49 3.04 6.58 4.89
N GLY A 50 2.13 7.39 4.35
CA GLY A 50 2.06 7.66 2.93
C GLY A 50 3.42 8.10 2.39
N ARG A 51 3.74 7.73 1.15
CA ARG A 51 5.00 8.18 0.51
C ARG A 51 5.02 9.71 0.48
N SER A 52 6.09 10.31 0.98
CA SER A 52 6.28 11.76 0.93
C SER A 52 6.20 12.27 -0.52
N ARG A 53 5.55 13.42 -0.75
CA ARG A 53 5.41 14.04 -2.08
C ARG A 53 6.76 14.23 -2.77
N TRP A 54 7.79 14.61 -2.01
CA TRP A 54 9.17 14.75 -2.50
C TRP A 54 9.79 13.42 -2.92
N ARG A 55 9.51 12.35 -2.17
CA ARG A 55 9.99 11.00 -2.52
C ARG A 55 9.35 10.52 -3.82
N ILE A 56 8.04 10.75 -3.99
CA ILE A 56 7.33 10.41 -5.23
C ILE A 56 7.93 11.16 -6.43
N LEU A 57 8.25 12.45 -6.28
CA LEU A 57 8.88 13.23 -7.34
C LEU A 57 10.25 12.65 -7.74
N ILE A 58 11.08 12.29 -6.75
CA ILE A 58 12.40 11.70 -7.02
C ILE A 58 12.28 10.30 -7.66
N ASP A 59 11.30 9.49 -7.23
CA ASP A 59 11.04 8.15 -7.76
C ASP A 59 10.68 8.17 -9.25
N GLN A 60 10.13 9.27 -9.77
CA GLN A 60 9.91 9.42 -11.21
C GLN A 60 11.23 9.49 -12.00
N PHE A 61 12.26 10.13 -11.45
CA PHE A 61 13.58 10.26 -12.10
C PHE A 61 14.41 8.97 -12.07
N THR A 62 14.04 7.98 -11.26
CA THR A 62 14.66 6.65 -11.30
C THR A 62 13.98 5.73 -12.33
N ASN A 63 12.85 6.14 -12.90
CA ASN A 63 12.14 5.38 -13.92
C ASN A 63 12.92 5.37 -15.25
N ILE A 64 13.26 4.16 -15.73
CA ILE A 64 14.04 3.94 -16.95
C ILE A 64 13.40 4.62 -18.17
N MET A 65 12.07 4.57 -18.30
CA MET A 65 11.36 5.19 -19.42
C MET A 65 11.49 6.73 -19.39
N LEU A 66 11.41 7.35 -18.21
CA LEU A 66 11.61 8.80 -18.09
C LEU A 66 13.05 9.19 -18.43
N LEU A 67 14.03 8.44 -17.92
CA LEU A 67 15.45 8.67 -18.24
C LEU A 67 15.72 8.58 -19.74
N MET A 68 15.09 7.65 -20.44
CA MET A 68 15.18 7.54 -21.89
C MET A 68 14.63 8.79 -22.59
N LEU A 69 13.47 9.30 -22.17
CA LEU A 69 12.88 10.52 -22.74
C LEU A 69 13.77 11.74 -22.51
N ILE A 70 14.37 11.87 -21.32
CA ILE A 70 15.35 12.92 -21.03
C ILE A 70 16.54 12.80 -21.97
N GLY A 71 17.06 11.60 -22.21
CA GLY A 71 18.16 11.36 -23.16
C GLY A 71 17.82 11.83 -24.58
N VAL A 72 16.64 11.45 -25.09
CA VAL A 72 16.17 11.89 -26.42
C VAL A 72 16.02 13.41 -26.49
N ALA A 73 15.42 14.02 -25.46
CA ALA A 73 15.25 15.47 -25.39
C ALA A 73 16.60 16.21 -25.41
N ILE A 74 17.60 15.71 -24.67
CA ILE A 74 18.96 16.27 -24.67
C ILE A 74 19.59 16.16 -26.06
N VAL A 75 19.54 14.99 -26.69
CA VAL A 75 20.10 14.81 -28.05
C VAL A 75 19.42 15.74 -29.04
N SER A 76 18.09 15.85 -28.99
CA SER A 76 17.32 16.76 -29.84
C SER A 76 17.71 18.22 -29.62
N ALA A 77 17.80 18.66 -28.37
CA ALA A 77 18.19 20.04 -28.04
C ALA A 77 19.61 20.36 -28.50
N VAL A 78 20.54 19.41 -28.38
CA VAL A 78 21.93 19.55 -28.83
C VAL A 78 22.01 19.65 -30.36
N LEU A 79 21.24 18.84 -31.09
CA LEU A 79 21.17 18.91 -32.56
C LEU A 79 20.59 20.23 -33.02
N ASP A 80 19.50 20.69 -32.41
CA ASP A 80 18.85 21.96 -32.76
C ASP A 80 19.76 23.16 -32.47
N PHE A 81 20.46 23.15 -31.33
CA PHE A 81 21.44 24.19 -30.99
C PHE A 81 22.60 24.27 -32.00
N ARG A 82 23.12 23.12 -32.48
CA ARG A 82 24.18 23.10 -33.51
C ARG A 82 23.64 23.52 -34.89
N ALA A 83 22.47 23.03 -35.28
CA ALA A 83 21.85 23.40 -36.55
C ALA A 83 21.46 24.88 -36.62
N GLY A 84 21.10 25.48 -35.48
CA GLY A 84 20.89 26.92 -35.35
C GLY A 84 22.18 27.74 -35.48
N ALA A 85 23.34 27.15 -35.18
CA ALA A 85 24.65 27.80 -35.33
C ALA A 85 25.16 27.79 -36.78
N ASP A 86 24.92 26.72 -37.54
CA ASP A 86 25.34 26.60 -38.96
C ASP A 86 24.49 27.45 -39.92
N ARG A 87 23.27 27.86 -39.52
CA ARG A 87 22.37 28.69 -40.35
C ARG A 87 22.78 30.17 -40.45
N LYS A 88 23.90 30.58 -39.85
CA LYS A 88 24.38 31.97 -39.79
C LYS A 88 25.59 32.30 -40.69
N VAL A 89 25.88 31.51 -41.73
CA VAL A 89 26.88 31.85 -42.77
C VAL A 89 26.21 31.98 -44.14
#